data_AF-A0A285NQG1-F1
#
_entry.id   AF-A0A285NQG1-F1
#
_cell.length_a   1.000
_cell.length_b   1.000
_cell.length_c   1.000
_cell.angle_alpha   90.00
_cell.angle_beta   90.00
_cell.angle_gamma   90.00
#
_symmetry.space_group_name_H-M   'P 1'
#
loop_
_entity.id
_entity.type
_entity.pdbx_description
1 polymer ?
#
loop_
_entity_poly.entity_id
_entity_poly.type
_entity_poly.pdbx_seq_one_letter_code
_entity_poly.pdbx_strand_id
1 'polypeptide(L)'
;MSDSLLAEEAAEKIRTVSRTAIGDSLRSVTYFTRDDYDQLYLRNDLEQDADLTSFIGHEWYGFKTAQAAYEGTELGAYKYTIRAFDNGYLVRVTDEREGVFVTTDGLTMQDFENVATSIKEVLREQQ
;
A
#
# COMPACT_ATOMS: atom_id res chain seq x y z
N MET A 1 -22.27 -3.87 11.60
CA MET A 1 -21.51 -4.79 10.74
C MET A 1 -20.77 -3.86 9.78
N SER A 2 -19.52 -3.56 10.07
CA SER A 2 -18.69 -2.69 9.24
C SER A 2 -18.51 -3.37 7.89
N ASP A 3 -18.92 -2.68 6.82
CA ASP A 3 -18.79 -3.14 5.44
C ASP A 3 -17.32 -3.00 5.05
N SER A 4 -16.50 -3.98 5.46
CA SER A 4 -15.08 -4.03 5.14
C SER A 4 -14.93 -4.35 3.66
N LEU A 5 -14.24 -3.48 2.93
CA LEU A 5 -13.93 -3.62 1.50
C LEU A 5 -13.07 -4.85 1.22
N LEU A 6 -12.38 -5.34 2.24
CA LEU A 6 -11.52 -6.51 2.18
C LEU A 6 -11.98 -7.58 3.18
N ALA A 7 -11.88 -8.86 2.79
CA ALA A 7 -12.14 -9.98 3.71
C ALA A 7 -11.23 -9.91 4.94
N GLU A 8 -11.78 -10.17 6.12
CA GLU A 8 -11.06 -10.00 7.40
C GLU A 8 -9.76 -10.83 7.48
N GLU A 9 -9.76 -12.04 6.90
CA GLU A 9 -8.55 -12.87 6.81
C GLU A 9 -7.44 -12.21 5.97
N ALA A 10 -7.82 -11.57 4.86
CA ALA A 10 -6.88 -10.88 3.99
C ALA A 10 -6.37 -9.60 4.63
N ALA A 11 -7.25 -8.84 5.27
CA ALA A 11 -6.89 -7.66 6.05
C ALA A 11 -5.85 -8.00 7.12
N GLU A 12 -6.08 -9.07 7.89
CA GLU A 12 -5.15 -9.49 8.94
C GLU A 12 -3.83 -10.02 8.36
N LYS A 13 -3.84 -10.70 7.21
CA LYS A 13 -2.62 -11.09 6.49
C LYS A 13 -1.80 -9.88 6.06
N ILE A 14 -2.41 -8.89 5.40
CA ILE A 14 -1.73 -7.66 4.95
C ILE A 14 -1.11 -6.93 6.15
N ARG A 15 -1.86 -6.81 7.25
CA ARG A 15 -1.37 -6.22 8.50
C ARG A 15 -0.18 -6.99 9.07
N THR A 16 -0.28 -8.32 9.10
CA THR A 16 0.76 -9.20 9.64
C THR A 16 2.05 -9.11 8.82
N VAL A 17 1.98 -9.21 7.49
CA VAL A 17 3.17 -9.12 6.64
C VAL A 17 3.81 -7.74 6.72
N SER A 18 3.00 -6.67 6.80
CA SER A 18 3.50 -5.31 6.95
C SER A 18 4.23 -5.13 8.28
N ARG A 19 3.65 -5.58 9.40
CA ARG A 19 4.31 -5.53 10.72
C ARG A 19 5.56 -6.41 10.78
N THR A 20 5.56 -7.55 10.11
CA THR A 20 6.71 -8.47 10.10
C THR A 20 7.88 -7.88 9.31
N ALA A 21 7.61 -7.25 8.17
CA ALA A 21 8.64 -6.65 7.32
C ALA A 21 9.17 -5.31 7.86
N ILE A 22 8.32 -4.50 8.49
CA ILE A 22 8.64 -3.10 8.85
C ILE A 22 8.89 -2.93 10.34
N GLY A 23 8.28 -3.77 11.19
CA GLY A 23 8.40 -3.66 12.65
C GLY A 23 7.80 -2.36 13.19
N ASP A 24 8.50 -1.77 14.15
CA ASP A 24 8.03 -0.59 14.91
C ASP A 24 8.02 0.70 14.08
N SER A 25 8.73 0.73 12.95
CA SER A 25 8.72 1.85 12.01
C SER A 25 7.41 1.96 11.23
N LEU A 26 6.52 0.95 11.30
CA LEU A 26 5.25 0.94 10.57
C LEU A 26 4.32 2.00 11.15
N ARG A 27 3.84 2.92 10.31
CA ARG A 27 2.97 4.02 10.71
C ARG A 27 1.51 3.75 10.36
N SER A 28 1.23 3.34 9.13
CA SER A 28 -0.12 2.99 8.71
C SER A 28 -0.13 1.96 7.59
N VAL A 29 -1.24 1.23 7.50
CA VAL A 29 -1.58 0.36 6.38
C VAL A 29 -3.00 0.68 5.97
N THR A 30 -3.18 1.05 4.70
CA THR A 30 -4.49 1.39 4.14
C THR A 30 -4.71 0.57 2.88
N TYR A 31 -5.73 -0.26 2.88
CA TYR A 31 -6.26 -0.90 1.68
C TYR A 31 -7.16 0.08 0.94
N PHE A 32 -7.10 0.11 -0.38
CA PHE A 32 -7.95 0.98 -1.18
C PHE A 32 -8.39 0.31 -2.47
N THR A 33 -9.58 0.70 -2.91
CA THR A 33 -10.10 0.44 -4.25
C THR A 33 -10.13 1.75 -5.03
N ARG A 34 -10.74 1.73 -6.22
CA ARG A 34 -10.96 2.95 -7.01
C ARG A 34 -11.77 4.01 -6.25
N ASP A 35 -12.76 3.57 -5.47
CA ASP A 35 -13.83 4.44 -4.98
C ASP A 35 -13.89 4.52 -3.46
N ASP A 36 -13.16 3.66 -2.74
CA ASP A 36 -13.22 3.57 -1.28
C ASP A 36 -11.93 3.02 -0.65
N TYR A 37 -11.78 3.11 0.67
CA TYR A 37 -10.63 2.57 1.41
C TYR A 37 -10.93 2.12 2.83
N ASP A 38 -10.09 1.21 3.32
CA ASP A 38 -10.09 0.74 4.70
C ASP A 38 -8.70 0.90 5.33
N GLN A 39 -8.66 1.57 6.48
CA GLN A 39 -7.45 1.65 7.29
C GLN A 39 -7.31 0.36 8.13
N LEU A 40 -6.40 -0.50 7.72
CA LEU A 40 -6.14 -1.80 8.35
C LEU A 40 -5.24 -1.68 9.59
N TYR A 41 -4.41 -0.63 9.63
CA TYR A 41 -3.53 -0.34 10.74
C TYR A 41 -3.20 1.15 10.81
N LEU A 42 -3.16 1.66 12.03
CA LEU A 42 -2.62 2.98 12.36
C LEU A 42 -1.84 2.86 13.68
N ARG A 43 -0.64 3.41 13.71
CA ARG A 43 0.16 3.47 14.93
C ARG A 43 -0.50 4.43 15.93
N ASN A 44 -0.49 4.05 17.21
CA ASN A 44 -1.29 4.70 18.25
C ASN A 44 -0.94 6.18 18.51
N ASP A 45 0.24 6.64 18.09
CA ASP A 45 0.71 8.02 18.19
C ASP A 45 0.26 8.90 17.02
N LEU A 46 -0.42 8.32 16.02
CA LEU A 46 -0.88 9.03 14.82
C LEU A 46 -2.40 9.20 14.85
N GLU A 47 -2.86 10.34 14.33
CA GLU A 47 -4.28 10.56 14.07
C GLU A 47 -4.64 10.04 12.68
N GLN A 48 -5.88 9.55 12.52
CA GLN A 48 -6.36 9.09 11.23
C GLN A 48 -6.38 10.27 10.26
N ASP A 49 -5.51 10.20 9.25
CA ASP A 49 -5.28 11.30 8.33
C ASP A 49 -6.55 11.61 7.51
N ALA A 50 -7.09 12.82 7.70
CA ALA A 50 -8.38 13.24 7.14
C ALA A 50 -8.34 13.38 5.60
N ASP A 51 -7.14 13.40 5.00
CA ASP A 51 -6.94 13.60 3.56
C ASP A 51 -6.72 12.30 2.76
N LEU A 52 -6.84 11.11 3.37
CA LEU A 52 -6.67 9.83 2.67
C LEU A 52 -7.58 9.70 1.44
N THR A 53 -8.82 10.20 1.53
CA THR A 53 -9.79 10.17 0.40
C THR A 53 -9.31 10.98 -0.79
N SER A 54 -8.84 12.21 -0.56
CA SER A 54 -8.28 13.09 -1.61
C SER A 54 -7.02 12.48 -2.22
N PHE A 55 -6.19 11.86 -1.38
CA PHE A 55 -4.96 11.20 -1.77
C PHE A 55 -5.21 9.99 -2.67
N ILE A 56 -6.11 9.07 -2.30
CA ILE A 56 -6.39 7.84 -3.05
C ILE A 56 -6.86 8.14 -4.48
N GLY A 57 -7.78 9.10 -4.64
CA GLY A 57 -8.30 9.48 -5.95
C GLY A 57 -7.22 10.01 -6.90
N HIS A 58 -6.35 10.90 -6.40
CA HIS A 58 -5.21 11.41 -7.18
C HIS A 58 -4.19 10.31 -7.52
N GLU A 59 -3.91 9.42 -6.58
CA GLU A 59 -2.91 8.36 -6.74
C GLU A 59 -3.34 7.27 -7.71
N TRP A 60 -4.63 6.92 -7.72
CA TRP A 60 -5.21 5.92 -8.60
C TRP A 60 -5.00 6.26 -10.08
N TYR A 61 -5.28 7.52 -10.44
CA TYR A 61 -5.08 7.99 -11.82
C TYR A 61 -3.59 7.99 -12.20
N GLY A 62 -2.73 8.45 -11.28
CA GLY A 62 -1.28 8.44 -11.48
C GLY A 62 -0.70 7.03 -11.68
N PHE A 63 -1.26 6.00 -11.03
CA PHE A 63 -0.83 4.62 -11.23
C PHE A 63 -1.13 4.12 -12.65
N LYS A 64 -2.37 4.26 -13.13
CA LYS A 64 -2.73 3.78 -14.48
C LYS A 64 -1.87 4.42 -15.56
N THR A 65 -1.58 5.71 -15.43
CA THR A 65 -0.69 6.41 -16.35
C THR A 65 0.74 5.89 -16.26
N ALA A 66 1.27 5.68 -15.05
CA ALA A 66 2.63 5.17 -14.88
C ALA A 66 2.78 3.75 -15.41
N GLN A 67 1.85 2.83 -15.12
CA GLN A 67 1.90 1.46 -15.59
C GLN A 67 1.92 1.39 -17.12
N ALA A 68 1.01 2.13 -17.78
CA ALA A 68 0.95 2.20 -19.24
C ALA A 68 2.21 2.82 -19.85
N ALA A 69 2.82 3.82 -19.19
CA ALA A 69 4.02 4.48 -19.69
C ALA A 69 5.28 3.59 -19.66
N TYR A 70 5.34 2.62 -18.74
CA TYR A 70 6.47 1.70 -18.61
C TYR A 70 6.23 0.32 -19.24
N GLU A 71 5.04 0.06 -19.78
CA GLU A 71 4.73 -1.17 -20.49
C GLU A 71 5.63 -1.34 -21.72
N GLY A 72 6.21 -2.53 -21.88
CA GLY A 72 7.10 -2.84 -23.00
C GLY A 72 8.48 -2.18 -22.94
N THR A 73 8.83 -1.50 -21.84
CA THR A 73 10.17 -0.96 -21.64
C THR A 73 11.15 -2.02 -21.12
N GLU A 74 12.45 -1.75 -21.28
CA GLU A 74 13.55 -2.59 -20.74
C GLU A 74 13.55 -2.71 -19.20
N LEU A 75 12.76 -1.89 -18.51
CA LEU A 75 12.60 -1.95 -17.04
C LEU A 75 11.71 -3.12 -16.60
N GLY A 76 10.99 -3.75 -17.54
CA GLY A 76 10.07 -4.84 -17.27
C GLY A 76 8.77 -4.40 -16.59
N ALA A 77 8.11 -5.36 -15.94
CA ALA A 77 6.80 -5.12 -15.33
C ALA A 77 6.90 -4.21 -14.10
N TYR A 78 6.04 -3.19 -14.04
CA TYR A 78 5.92 -2.31 -12.90
C TYR A 78 5.57 -3.10 -11.62
N LYS A 79 6.37 -2.92 -10.55
CA LYS A 79 6.21 -3.67 -9.29
C LYS A 79 5.49 -2.87 -8.20
N TYR A 80 6.04 -1.73 -7.81
CA TYR A 80 5.56 -0.87 -6.73
C TYR A 80 6.17 0.54 -6.87
N THR A 81 5.77 1.48 -6.01
CA THR A 81 6.40 2.82 -5.91
C THR A 81 6.71 3.18 -4.48
N ILE A 82 7.85 3.86 -4.29
CA ILE A 82 8.25 4.48 -3.02
C ILE A 82 8.24 6.00 -3.22
N ARG A 83 7.64 6.73 -2.30
CA ARG A 83 7.76 8.18 -2.19
C ARG A 83 8.41 8.53 -0.85
N ALA A 84 9.38 9.42 -0.91
CA ALA A 84 10.07 9.93 0.26
C ALA A 84 9.50 11.30 0.65
N PHE A 85 9.32 11.49 1.96
CA PHE A 85 8.87 12.70 2.62
C PHE A 85 9.84 13.04 3.75
N ASP A 86 9.86 14.28 4.22
CA ASP A 86 10.72 14.70 5.33
C ASP A 86 10.49 13.86 6.60
N ASN A 87 9.26 13.39 6.77
CA ASN A 87 8.85 12.59 7.91
C ASN A 87 8.75 11.10 7.59
N GLY A 88 9.27 10.59 6.47
CA GLY A 88 9.33 9.15 6.21
C GLY A 88 8.92 8.77 4.80
N TYR A 89 8.36 7.58 4.63
CA TYR A 89 8.13 7.00 3.30
C TYR A 89 6.72 6.47 3.13
N LEU A 90 6.25 6.50 1.89
CA LEU A 90 5.04 5.84 1.43
C LEU A 90 5.40 4.81 0.39
N VAL A 91 4.98 3.57 0.62
CA VAL A 91 5.07 2.46 -0.31
C VAL A 91 3.68 2.20 -0.87
N ARG A 92 3.58 2.16 -2.19
CA ARG A 92 2.34 1.84 -2.91
C ARG A 92 2.52 0.52 -3.65
N VAL A 93 1.65 -0.43 -3.34
CA VAL A 93 1.55 -1.72 -4.04
C VAL A 93 0.14 -1.81 -4.61
N THR A 94 0.02 -1.99 -5.92
CA THR A 94 -1.26 -1.94 -6.63
C THR A 94 -1.39 -3.08 -7.63
N ASP A 95 -2.63 -3.46 -7.89
CA ASP A 95 -3.05 -4.20 -9.08
C ASP A 95 -4.05 -3.36 -9.90
N GLU A 96 -4.70 -3.93 -10.90
CA GLU A 96 -5.61 -3.21 -11.81
C GLU A 96 -6.84 -2.58 -11.12
N ARG A 97 -7.25 -3.11 -9.96
CA ARG A 97 -8.53 -2.78 -9.29
C ARG A 97 -8.41 -2.29 -7.85
N GLU A 98 -7.29 -2.56 -7.20
CA GLU A 98 -7.09 -2.33 -5.78
C GLU A 98 -5.61 -2.13 -5.44
N GLY A 99 -5.33 -1.70 -4.22
CA GLY A 99 -3.97 -1.59 -3.73
C GLY A 99 -3.87 -1.37 -2.23
N VAL A 100 -2.63 -1.27 -1.77
CA VAL A 100 -2.27 -1.00 -0.39
C VAL A 100 -1.24 0.12 -0.34
N PHE A 101 -1.50 1.08 0.55
CA PHE A 101 -0.52 2.05 1.01
C PHE A 101 0.07 1.62 2.34
N VAL A 102 1.38 1.71 2.43
CA VAL A 102 2.11 1.50 3.68
C VAL A 102 2.95 2.73 3.95
N THR A 103 2.78 3.34 5.12
CA THR A 103 3.66 4.44 5.56
C THR A 103 4.61 3.97 6.64
N THR A 104 5.82 4.52 6.65
CA THR A 104 6.90 4.12 7.56
C THR A 104 7.85 5.28 7.86
N ASP A 105 8.53 5.23 9.02
CA ASP A 105 9.58 6.19 9.37
C ASP A 105 10.80 6.07 8.43
N GLY A 106 11.52 4.95 8.50
CA GLY A 106 12.73 4.71 7.70
C GLY A 106 12.97 3.22 7.54
N LEU A 107 13.35 2.83 6.32
CA LEU A 107 13.58 1.44 5.92
C LEU A 107 14.74 1.34 4.94
N THR A 108 15.30 0.14 4.82
CA THR A 108 16.24 -0.17 3.75
C THR A 108 15.48 -0.45 2.44
N MET A 109 16.18 -0.35 1.30
CA MET A 109 15.60 -0.74 0.01
C MET A 109 15.11 -2.19 0.00
N GLN A 110 15.80 -3.08 0.72
CA GLN A 110 15.44 -4.48 0.82
C GLN A 110 14.13 -4.68 1.60
N ASP A 111 13.91 -3.91 2.67
CA ASP A 111 12.65 -3.96 3.43
C ASP A 111 11.47 -3.50 2.57
N PHE A 112 11.67 -2.49 1.73
CA PHE A 112 10.64 -2.04 0.77
C PHE A 112 10.30 -3.12 -0.25
N GLU A 113 11.29 -3.82 -0.81
CA GLU A 113 11.04 -4.91 -1.75
C GLU A 113 10.31 -6.09 -1.08
N ASN A 114 10.71 -6.45 0.15
CA ASN A 114 10.10 -7.52 0.92
C ASN A 114 8.63 -7.21 1.20
N VAL A 115 8.31 -6.04 1.76
CA VAL A 115 6.92 -5.67 2.08
C VAL A 115 6.08 -5.60 0.81
N ALA A 116 6.61 -5.03 -0.28
CA ALA A 116 5.88 -4.91 -1.53
C ALA A 116 5.55 -6.27 -2.16
N THR A 117 6.51 -7.20 -2.11
CA THR A 117 6.32 -8.55 -2.62
C THR A 117 5.28 -9.31 -1.81
N SER A 118 5.39 -9.30 -0.48
CA SER A 118 4.44 -10.00 0.40
C SER A 118 3.02 -9.45 0.27
N ILE A 119 2.85 -8.13 0.20
CA ILE A 119 1.52 -7.53 -0.02
C ILE A 119 0.95 -7.95 -1.37
N LYS A 120 1.76 -7.94 -2.43
CA LYS A 120 1.31 -8.33 -3.78
C LYS A 120 0.88 -9.80 -3.84
N GLU A 121 1.56 -10.69 -3.11
CA GLU A 121 1.15 -12.09 -2.98
C GLU A 121 -0.22 -12.21 -2.31
N VAL A 122 -0.43 -11.50 -1.19
CA VAL A 122 -1.72 -11.50 -0.49
C VAL A 122 -2.84 -10.98 -1.39
N LEU A 123 -2.64 -9.88 -2.12
CA LEU A 123 -3.63 -9.34 -3.05
C LEU A 123 -4.00 -10.33 -4.17
N ARG A 124 -3.02 -11.08 -4.69
CA ARG A 124 -3.26 -12.10 -5.72
C ARG A 124 -4.06 -13.31 -5.20
N GLU A 125 -3.88 -13.67 -3.94
CA GLU A 125 -4.64 -14.77 -3.32
C GLU A 125 -6.13 -14.43 -3.10
N GLN A 126 -6.51 -13.15 -3.18
CA GLN A 126 -7.90 -12.70 -3.01
C GLN A 126 -8.72 -12.66 -4.31
N GLN A 127 -8.09 -12.90 -5.47
CA GLN A 127 -8.73 -12.87 -6.80
C GLN A 127 -9.28 -14.24 -7.20
#